data_AF-A0A9P1VUZ0-F1
#
_entry.id   AF-A0A9P1VUZ0-F1
#
_cell.length_a   1.000
_cell.length_b   1.000
_cell.length_c   1.000
_cell.angle_alpha   90.00
_cell.angle_beta   90.00
_cell.angle_gamma   90.00
#
_symmetry.space_group_name_H-M   'P 1'
#
loop_
_entity.id
_entity.type
_entity.pdbx_description
1 polymer ?
#
loop_
_entity_poly.entity_id
_entity_poly.type
_entity_poly.pdbx_seq_one_letter_code
_entity_poly.pdbx_strand_id
1 'polypeptide(L)'
;MEPLMDTIKRRSAQGCGPSIALLELLAAEARLVITRDNPGRLCELAVVAETGRRGIPENEVVAARRAYAASLGVTLSGPTKDSDKPAHISHAVDHSNHNPNARNRINLGNARAFRQNGRFYIFIPEPI
;
A
#
# COMPACT_ATOMS: atom_id res chain seq x y z
N MET A 1 -23.35 -5.03 -6.52
CA MET A 1 -22.08 -4.32 -6.31
C MET A 1 -20.98 -5.38 -6.27
N GLU A 2 -19.97 -5.29 -7.11
CA GLU A 2 -18.89 -6.29 -7.15
C GLU A 2 -18.03 -6.22 -5.87
N PRO A 3 -17.57 -7.37 -5.34
CA PRO A 3 -16.60 -7.40 -4.24
C PRO A 3 -15.33 -6.61 -4.59
N LEU A 4 -14.81 -5.85 -3.62
CA LEU A 4 -13.62 -5.01 -3.81
C LEU A 4 -12.41 -5.81 -4.35
N MET A 5 -12.24 -7.04 -3.88
CA MET A 5 -11.16 -7.93 -4.33
C MET A 5 -11.30 -8.31 -5.81
N ASP A 6 -12.51 -8.57 -6.30
CA ASP A 6 -12.71 -8.94 -7.71
C ASP A 6 -12.45 -7.74 -8.63
N THR A 7 -12.81 -6.53 -8.18
CA THR A 7 -12.44 -5.28 -8.87
C THR A 7 -10.93 -5.12 -8.96
N ILE A 8 -10.19 -5.37 -7.87
CA ILE A 8 -8.71 -5.32 -7.85
C ILE A 8 -8.12 -6.35 -8.82
N LYS A 9 -8.60 -7.59 -8.80
CA LYS A 9 -8.14 -8.67 -9.70
C LYS A 9 -8.38 -8.33 -11.16
N ARG A 10 -9.59 -7.86 -11.52
CA ARG A 10 -9.90 -7.45 -12.89
C ARG A 10 -8.99 -6.30 -13.35
N ARG A 11 -8.81 -5.27 -12.52
CA ARG A 11 -7.94 -4.13 -12.87
C ARG A 11 -6.49 -4.54 -13.01
N SER A 12 -6.01 -5.46 -12.17
CA SER A 12 -4.67 -6.05 -12.33
C SER A 12 -4.53 -6.75 -13.68
N ALA A 13 -5.52 -7.57 -14.09
CA ALA A 13 -5.54 -8.21 -15.40
C ALA A 13 -5.57 -7.20 -16.58
N GLN A 14 -6.02 -5.97 -16.33
CA GLN A 14 -6.03 -4.85 -17.28
C GLN A 14 -4.76 -3.99 -17.21
N GLY A 15 -3.74 -4.37 -16.43
CA GLY A 15 -2.47 -3.64 -16.36
C GLY A 15 -2.43 -2.52 -15.32
N CYS A 16 -3.39 -2.45 -14.38
CA CYS A 16 -3.35 -1.43 -13.34
C CYS A 16 -2.20 -1.70 -12.35
N GLY A 17 -1.14 -0.90 -12.44
CA GLY A 17 0.09 -1.01 -11.63
C GLY A 17 -0.15 -1.18 -10.13
N PRO A 18 -0.89 -0.28 -9.45
CA PRO A 18 -1.16 -0.43 -8.02
C PRO A 18 -1.95 -1.71 -7.69
N SER A 19 -2.85 -2.15 -8.56
CA SER A 19 -3.58 -3.41 -8.36
C SER A 19 -2.67 -4.62 -8.51
N ILE A 20 -1.75 -4.61 -9.48
CA ILE A 20 -0.72 -5.65 -9.64
C ILE A 20 0.15 -5.70 -8.38
N ALA A 21 0.71 -4.57 -7.98
CA ALA A 21 1.60 -4.49 -6.82
C ALA A 21 0.90 -4.91 -5.52
N LEU A 22 -0.38 -4.55 -5.34
CA LEU A 22 -1.17 -5.02 -4.20
C LEU A 22 -1.32 -6.54 -4.19
N LEU A 23 -1.59 -7.17 -5.33
CA LEU A 23 -1.69 -8.63 -5.42
C LEU A 23 -0.34 -9.31 -5.20
N GLU A 24 0.75 -8.73 -5.67
CA GLU A 24 2.11 -9.23 -5.39
C GLU A 24 2.42 -9.20 -3.89
N LEU A 25 2.06 -8.13 -3.17
CA LEU A 25 2.20 -8.07 -1.72
C LEU A 25 1.42 -9.20 -1.03
N LEU A 26 0.19 -9.46 -1.47
CA LEU A 26 -0.62 -10.56 -0.91
C LEU A 26 -0.02 -11.93 -1.21
N ALA A 27 0.49 -12.14 -2.43
CA ALA A 27 1.17 -13.36 -2.83
C ALA A 27 2.47 -13.56 -2.02
N ALA A 28 3.13 -12.47 -1.64
CA ALA A 28 4.25 -12.47 -0.72
C ALA A 28 3.86 -12.58 0.76
N GLU A 29 2.60 -12.94 1.06
CA GLU A 29 2.04 -13.19 2.39
C GLU A 29 1.77 -11.94 3.26
N ALA A 30 1.70 -10.75 2.66
CA ALA A 30 1.32 -9.55 3.39
C ALA A 30 -0.13 -9.66 3.92
N ARG A 31 -0.32 -9.48 5.23
CA ARG A 31 -1.66 -9.48 5.86
C ARG A 31 -2.27 -8.09 5.81
N LEU A 32 -2.76 -7.74 4.64
CA LEU A 32 -3.44 -6.46 4.38
C LEU A 32 -4.96 -6.61 4.56
N VAL A 33 -5.56 -5.67 5.28
CA VAL A 33 -7.02 -5.61 5.43
C VAL A 33 -7.60 -4.98 4.16
N ILE A 34 -8.30 -5.78 3.35
CA ILE A 34 -8.93 -5.34 2.11
C ILE A 34 -10.42 -5.20 2.33
N THR A 35 -10.83 -3.99 2.68
CA THR A 35 -12.23 -3.62 2.91
C THR A 35 -12.45 -2.17 2.51
N ARG A 36 -13.69 -1.85 2.14
CA ARG A 36 -14.14 -0.47 1.95
C ARG A 36 -14.08 0.36 3.23
N ASP A 37 -13.99 -0.29 4.40
CA ASP A 37 -13.88 0.38 5.70
C ASP A 37 -12.44 0.76 6.06
N ASN A 38 -11.42 0.32 5.30
CA ASN A 38 -10.03 0.74 5.52
C ASN A 38 -9.26 0.99 4.20
N PRO A 39 -9.79 1.83 3.31
CA PRO A 39 -9.26 1.98 1.97
C PRO A 39 -7.96 2.78 1.92
N GLY A 40 -7.72 3.64 2.92
CA GLY A 40 -6.47 4.40 3.02
C GLY A 40 -5.26 3.48 3.07
N ARG A 41 -5.28 2.44 3.93
CA ARG A 41 -4.17 1.49 4.06
C ARG A 41 -3.89 0.74 2.77
N LEU A 42 -4.90 0.13 2.16
CA LEU A 42 -4.70 -0.66 0.95
C LEU A 42 -4.22 0.21 -0.22
N CYS A 43 -4.81 1.40 -0.39
CA CYS A 43 -4.49 2.26 -1.54
C CYS A 43 -3.08 2.83 -1.42
N GLU A 44 -2.68 3.23 -0.21
CA GLU A 44 -1.36 3.81 0.03
C GLU A 44 -0.25 2.77 -0.15
N LEU A 45 -0.42 1.56 0.39
CA LEU A 45 0.57 0.49 0.20
C LEU A 45 0.66 0.06 -1.26
N ALA A 46 -0.47 0.00 -1.98
CA ALA A 46 -0.51 -0.33 -3.40
C ALA A 46 0.29 0.66 -4.26
N VAL A 47 0.07 1.97 -4.09
CA VAL A 47 0.73 3.00 -4.92
C VAL A 47 2.22 3.14 -4.59
N VAL A 48 2.62 2.94 -3.33
CA VAL A 48 4.04 2.91 -2.97
C VAL A 48 4.68 1.65 -3.56
N ALA A 49 4.02 0.50 -3.48
CA ALA A 49 4.54 -0.77 -3.99
C ALA A 49 4.77 -0.74 -5.50
N GLU A 50 3.84 -0.15 -6.24
CA GLU A 50 3.97 0.06 -7.69
C GLU A 50 5.27 0.79 -8.07
N THR A 51 5.73 1.72 -7.24
CA THR A 51 6.97 2.46 -7.54
C THR A 51 8.24 1.64 -7.35
N GLY A 52 8.17 0.51 -6.64
CA GLY A 52 9.29 -0.40 -6.40
C GLY A 52 10.54 0.33 -5.88
N ARG A 53 11.69 0.07 -6.50
CA ARG A 53 12.98 0.64 -6.10
C ARG A 53 13.13 2.14 -6.37
N ARG A 54 12.23 2.76 -7.15
CA ARG A 54 12.21 4.22 -7.36
C ARG A 54 11.69 4.96 -6.13
N GLY A 55 10.82 4.30 -5.36
CA GLY A 55 10.09 4.92 -4.25
C GLY A 55 9.24 6.12 -4.69
N ILE A 56 8.63 6.78 -3.72
CA ILE A 56 7.71 7.90 -3.95
C ILE A 56 7.79 8.91 -2.79
N PRO A 57 7.87 10.23 -3.05
CA PRO A 57 7.94 11.23 -1.99
C PRO A 57 6.58 11.41 -1.30
N GLU A 58 6.61 11.93 -0.08
CA GLU A 58 5.45 12.01 0.83
C GLU A 58 4.20 12.64 0.19
N ASN A 59 4.38 13.78 -0.46
CA ASN A 59 3.31 14.53 -1.13
C ASN A 59 2.70 13.76 -2.32
N GLU A 60 3.51 13.04 -3.08
CA GLU A 60 3.04 12.24 -4.21
C GLU A 60 2.28 10.99 -3.76
N VAL A 61 2.64 10.40 -2.61
CA VAL A 61 1.89 9.27 -2.03
C VAL A 61 0.44 9.65 -1.77
N VAL A 62 0.21 10.81 -1.16
CA VAL A 62 -1.14 11.28 -0.82
C VAL A 62 -2.00 11.50 -2.07
N ALA A 63 -1.42 12.11 -3.10
CA ALA A 63 -2.08 12.31 -4.39
C ALA A 63 -2.40 10.98 -5.08
N ALA A 64 -1.42 10.08 -5.18
CA ALA A 64 -1.59 8.77 -5.81
C ALA A 64 -2.63 7.91 -5.09
N ARG A 65 -2.61 7.89 -3.75
CA ARG A 65 -3.60 7.18 -2.91
C ARG A 65 -5.02 7.64 -3.22
N ARG A 66 -5.25 8.95 -3.29
CA ARG A 66 -6.57 9.54 -3.59
C ARG A 66 -7.04 9.17 -4.99
N ALA A 67 -6.16 9.30 -5.99
CA ALA A 67 -6.47 8.92 -7.36
C ALA A 67 -6.80 7.43 -7.49
N TYR A 68 -6.01 6.57 -6.84
CA TYR A 68 -6.25 5.12 -6.86
C TYR A 68 -7.56 4.74 -6.16
N ALA A 69 -7.85 5.31 -4.99
CA ALA A 69 -9.12 5.08 -4.29
C ALA A 69 -10.34 5.49 -5.13
N ALA A 70 -10.28 6.67 -5.76
CA ALA A 70 -11.33 7.15 -6.67
C ALA A 70 -11.52 6.19 -7.86
N SER A 71 -10.42 5.67 -8.42
CA SER A 71 -10.48 4.70 -9.52
C SER A 71 -11.16 3.37 -9.13
N LEU A 72 -11.14 3.00 -7.85
CA LEU A 72 -11.83 1.83 -7.32
C LEU A 72 -13.30 2.11 -6.96
N GLY A 73 -13.78 3.34 -7.14
CA GLY A 73 -15.09 3.78 -6.68
C GLY A 73 -15.20 3.76 -5.15
N VAL A 74 -14.08 3.99 -4.44
CA VAL A 74 -14.02 3.97 -2.99
C VAL A 74 -13.79 5.39 -2.46
N THR A 75 -14.64 5.79 -1.52
CA THR A 75 -14.51 7.07 -0.83
C THR A 75 -13.55 6.94 0.33
N LEU A 76 -12.50 7.78 0.36
CA LEU A 76 -11.68 7.97 1.55
C LEU A 76 -12.41 8.94 2.48
N SER A 77 -12.76 8.48 3.68
CA SER A 77 -13.41 9.32 4.69
C SER A 77 -12.96 8.91 6.09
N GLY A 78 -12.58 9.90 6.88
CA GLY A 78 -12.19 9.75 8.28
C GLY A 78 -10.69 9.96 8.49
N PRO A 79 -10.30 10.33 9.72
CA PRO A 79 -9.09 11.11 10.02
C PRO A 79 -7.77 10.49 9.54
N THR A 80 -7.69 9.16 9.46
CA THR A 80 -6.51 8.44 8.97
C THR A 80 -6.58 8.12 7.49
N LYS A 81 -7.78 7.88 6.95
CA LYS A 81 -8.01 7.38 5.58
C LYS A 81 -7.88 8.48 4.54
N ASP A 82 -8.38 9.67 4.83
CA ASP A 82 -8.37 10.85 3.95
C ASP A 82 -7.27 11.86 4.27
N SER A 83 -6.51 11.62 5.35
CA SER A 83 -5.42 12.46 5.88
C SER A 83 -4.50 13.04 4.81
N ASP A 84 -4.11 14.31 4.91
CA ASP A 84 -3.10 14.91 4.02
C ASP A 84 -1.67 14.38 4.25
N LYS A 85 -1.50 13.34 5.07
CA LYS A 85 -0.23 12.65 5.29
C LYS A 85 -0.34 11.19 4.84
N PRO A 86 0.78 10.55 4.45
CA PRO A 86 0.79 9.13 4.13
C PRO A 86 0.98 8.32 5.41
N ALA A 87 -0.08 8.31 6.23
CA ALA A 87 -0.07 7.73 7.56
C ALA A 87 0.12 6.20 7.54
N HIS A 88 -0.35 5.51 6.49
CA HIS A 88 -0.39 4.06 6.46
C HIS A 88 0.96 3.44 6.06
N ILE A 89 1.65 4.01 5.08
CA ILE A 89 3.01 3.61 4.72
C ILE A 89 3.99 4.05 5.81
N SER A 90 3.81 5.22 6.43
CA SER A 90 4.60 5.61 7.60
C SER A 90 4.45 4.58 8.71
N HIS A 91 3.22 4.19 9.02
CA HIS A 91 2.95 3.14 10.00
C HIS A 91 3.57 1.80 9.57
N ALA A 92 3.49 1.41 8.30
CA ALA A 92 4.09 0.18 7.78
C ALA A 92 5.63 0.17 7.84
N VAL A 93 6.29 1.31 7.63
CA VAL A 93 7.75 1.48 7.81
C VAL A 93 8.11 1.28 9.28
N ASP A 94 7.42 1.98 10.18
CA ASP A 94 7.75 1.95 11.61
C ASP A 94 7.41 0.61 12.26
N HIS A 95 6.36 -0.06 11.78
CA HIS A 95 5.78 -1.25 12.40
C HIS A 95 5.93 -2.52 11.56
N SER A 96 6.78 -2.56 10.54
CA SER A 96 6.99 -3.79 9.75
C SER A 96 7.44 -4.97 10.62
N ASN A 97 7.02 -6.18 10.26
CA ASN A 97 7.53 -7.44 10.81
C ASN A 97 9.06 -7.60 10.69
N HIS A 98 9.69 -6.86 9.77
CA HIS A 98 11.14 -6.82 9.59
C HIS A 98 11.85 -5.79 10.47
N ASN A 99 11.13 -4.91 11.15
CA ASN A 99 11.72 -4.01 12.14
C ASN A 99 11.78 -4.70 13.51
N PRO A 100 12.97 -5.06 14.04
CA PRO A 100 13.09 -5.77 15.31
C PRO A 100 12.53 -4.95 16.49
N ASN A 101 12.53 -3.61 16.37
CA ASN A 101 12.11 -2.69 17.43
C ASN A 101 10.60 -2.35 17.40
N ALA A 102 9.86 -2.87 16.42
CA ALA A 102 8.42 -2.59 16.30
C ALA A 102 7.61 -3.30 17.39
N ARG A 103 6.81 -2.52 18.14
CA ARG A 103 5.96 -3.03 19.24
C ARG A 103 4.71 -3.76 18.75
N ASN A 104 4.04 -3.22 17.72
CA ASN A 104 2.81 -3.78 17.15
C ASN A 104 3.03 -4.10 15.67
N ARG A 105 3.64 -5.26 15.39
CA ARG A 105 4.12 -5.57 14.04
C ARG A 105 2.96 -5.79 13.05
N ILE A 106 3.02 -5.10 11.91
CA ILE A 106 2.26 -5.42 10.71
C ILE A 106 3.04 -6.48 9.93
N ASN A 107 2.36 -7.56 9.55
CA ASN A 107 2.94 -8.55 8.65
C ASN A 107 2.87 -8.06 7.19
N LEU A 108 4.01 -7.70 6.62
CA LEU A 108 4.20 -7.39 5.19
C LEU A 108 4.70 -8.59 4.39
N GLY A 109 4.71 -9.78 5.01
CA GLY A 109 5.20 -10.99 4.40
C GLY A 109 6.70 -10.87 4.14
N ASN A 110 7.11 -11.07 2.89
CA ASN A 110 8.50 -10.87 2.46
C ASN A 110 8.81 -9.43 2.00
N ALA A 111 7.82 -8.54 1.93
CA ALA A 111 8.04 -7.18 1.45
C ALA A 111 8.71 -6.30 2.51
N ARG A 112 9.73 -5.54 2.09
CA ARG A 112 10.43 -4.58 2.96
C ARG A 112 9.90 -3.18 2.72
N ALA A 113 9.51 -2.51 3.80
CA ALA A 113 9.14 -1.10 3.79
C ALA A 113 10.22 -0.26 4.49
N PHE A 114 10.63 0.84 3.88
CA PHE A 114 11.54 1.80 4.52
C PHE A 114 11.36 3.21 3.96
N ARG A 115 11.94 4.18 4.67
CA ARG A 115 11.99 5.59 4.25
C ARG A 115 13.44 6.01 4.10
N GLN A 116 13.79 6.63 2.97
CA GLN A 116 15.14 7.13 2.71
C GLN A 116 15.06 8.39 1.83
N ASN A 117 15.83 9.42 2.17
CA ASN A 117 15.92 10.68 1.42
C ASN A 117 14.54 11.30 1.11
N GLY A 118 13.63 11.30 2.09
CA GLY A 118 12.28 11.85 1.93
C GLY A 118 11.32 11.02 1.07
N ARG A 119 11.71 9.80 0.67
CA ARG A 119 10.90 8.89 -0.15
C ARG A 119 10.52 7.64 0.63
N PHE A 120 9.33 7.12 0.35
CA PHE A 120 8.84 5.85 0.84
C PHE A 120 9.06 4.75 -0.19
N TYR A 121 9.40 3.57 0.31
CA TYR A 121 9.62 2.35 -0.47
C TYR A 121 8.85 1.20 0.19
N ILE A 122 8.24 0.35 -0.63
CA ILE A 122 7.80 -0.98 -0.25
C ILE A 122 7.96 -1.89 -1.45
N PHE A 123 8.72 -2.98 -1.33
CA PHE A 123 8.90 -3.94 -2.43
C PHE A 123 9.30 -5.30 -1.88
N ILE A 124 9.08 -6.34 -2.70
CA ILE A 124 9.55 -7.69 -2.44
C ILE A 124 11.02 -7.74 -2.88
N PRO A 125 11.98 -8.01 -1.98
CA PRO A 125 13.38 -8.17 -2.37
C PRO A 125 13.53 -9.35 -3.33
N GLU A 126 14.37 -9.20 -4.35
CA GLU A 126 14.80 -10.35 -5.15
C GLU A 126 15.60 -11.30 -4.24
N PRO A 127 15.48 -12.62 -4.41
CA PRO A 127 16.40 -13.54 -3.77
C PRO A 127 17.83 -13.18 -4.21
N ILE A 128 18.72 -13.07 -3.23
CA ILE A 128 20.17 -12.87 -3.44
C ILE A 128 20.77 -14.17 -3.98
#